data_AF-A0A6L9Z2B7-F1
#
_entry.id   AF-A0A6L9Z2B7-F1
#
_cell.length_a   1.000
_cell.length_b   1.000
_cell.length_c   1.000
_cell.angle_alpha   90.00
_cell.angle_beta   90.00
_cell.angle_gamma   90.00
#
_symmetry.space_group_name_H-M   'P 1'
#
loop_
_entity.id
_entity.type
_entity.pdbx_description
1 polymer ?
#
loop_
_entity_poly.entity_id
_entity_poly.type
_entity_poly.pdbx_seq_one_letter_code
_entity_poly.pdbx_strand_id
1 'polypeptide(L)' 'MKDKKLMIRLTSFEKKQLQQEADRRGMTCSELLRSLIARFPEPKES' A
#
# COMPACT_ATOMS: atom_id res chain seq x y z
N MET A 1 -8.53 -12.96 6.74
CA MET A 1 -7.63 -13.41 5.65
C MET A 1 -7.51 -12.30 4.62
N LYS A 2 -6.34 -12.08 4.00
CA LYS A 2 -6.17 -11.09 2.91
C LYS A 2 -6.32 -11.82 1.57
N ASP A 3 -7.52 -11.82 1.00
CA ASP A 3 -7.90 -12.63 -0.16
C ASP A 3 -8.10 -11.81 -1.45
N LYS A 4 -8.27 -10.49 -1.35
CA LYS A 4 -8.41 -9.60 -2.51
C LYS A 4 -7.05 -9.08 -3.00
N LYS A 5 -6.89 -8.98 -4.33
CA LYS A 5 -5.69 -8.46 -4.99
C LYS A 5 -5.96 -7.08 -5.58
N LEU A 6 -5.03 -6.16 -5.40
CA LEU A 6 -4.99 -4.87 -6.06
C LEU A 6 -3.80 -4.85 -7.02
N MET A 7 -4.06 -4.74 -8.33
CA MET A 7 -3.02 -4.57 -9.34
C MET A 7 -2.94 -3.11 -9.76
N ILE A 8 -1.75 -2.53 -9.67
CA ILE A 8 -1.48 -1.13 -10.03
C ILE A 8 -0.28 -1.10 -10.98
N ARG A 9 -0.38 -0.33 -12.07
CA ARG A 9 0.77 -0.04 -12.92
C ARG A 9 1.52 1.14 -12.33
N LEU A 10 2.83 0.99 -12.16
CA LEU A 10 3.72 2.01 -11.63
C LEU A 10 4.90 2.18 -12.59
N THR A 11 5.39 3.40 -12.69
CA THR A 11 6.70 3.68 -13.26
C THR A 11 7.79 3.10 -12.37
N SER A 12 8.99 2.92 -12.93
CA SER A 12 10.18 2.51 -12.16
C SER A 12 10.51 3.49 -11.02
N PHE A 13 10.21 4.78 -11.22
CA PHE A 13 10.45 5.82 -10.22
C PHE A 13 9.51 5.67 -9.02
N GLU A 14 8.19 5.56 -9.26
CA GLU A 14 7.20 5.39 -8.19
C GLU A 14 7.43 4.11 -7.39
N LYS A 15 7.81 3.01 -8.08
CA LYS A 15 8.14 1.75 -7.40
C LYS A 15 9.35 1.90 -6.47
N LYS A 16 10.38 2.64 -6.89
CA LYS A 16 11.55 2.93 -6.04
C LYS A 16 11.18 3.80 -4.84
N GLN A 17 10.37 4.84 -5.05
CA GLN A 17 9.90 5.69 -3.95
C GLN A 17 9.11 4.87 -2.92
N LEU A 18 8.21 3.99 -3.39
CA LEU A 18 7.44 3.11 -2.51
C LEU A 18 8.36 2.18 -1.69
N GLN A 19 9.37 1.59 -2.34
CA GLN A 19 10.32 0.71 -1.67
C GLN A 19 11.13 1.46 -0.61
N GLN A 20 11.68 2.63 -0.94
CA GLN A 20 12.46 3.43 0.00
C GLN A 20 11.66 3.83 1.24
N GLU A 21 10.40 4.22 1.06
CA GLU A 21 9.54 4.58 2.20
C GLU A 21 9.16 3.36 3.04
N ALA A 22 8.96 2.20 2.40
CA ALA A 22 8.70 0.94 3.09
C ALA A 22 9.91 0.53 3.94
N ASP A 23 11.12 0.60 3.36
CA ASP A 23 12.39 0.31 4.04
C ASP A 23 12.63 1.26 5.21
N ARG A 24 12.40 2.57 5.02
CA ARG A 24 12.53 3.60 6.07
C ARG A 24 11.65 3.31 7.28
N ARG A 25 10.49 2.67 7.07
CA ARG A 25 9.54 2.30 8.14
C ARG A 25 9.68 0.85 8.62
N GLY A 26 10.65 0.09 8.09
CA GLY A 26 10.87 -1.31 8.45
C GLY A 26 9.70 -2.23 8.09
N MET A 27 9.02 -1.96 6.96
CA MET A 27 7.86 -2.74 6.50
C MET A 27 7.94 -3.05 5.00
N THR A 28 7.12 -3.97 4.53
CA THR A 28 6.99 -4.27 3.10
C THR A 28 6.16 -3.22 2.36
N CYS A 29 6.33 -3.09 1.05
CA CYS A 29 5.49 -2.22 0.22
C CYS A 29 3.98 -2.52 0.39
N SER A 30 3.60 -3.80 0.49
CA SER A 30 2.21 -4.21 0.70
C SER A 30 1.68 -3.82 2.07
N GLU A 31 2.53 -3.76 3.09
CA GLU A 31 2.16 -3.27 4.43
C GLU A 31 2.03 -1.77 4.45
N LEU A 32 2.95 -1.04 3.81
CA LEU A 32 2.87 0.40 3.67
C LEU A 32 1.56 0.80 2.99
N LEU A 33 1.24 0.22 1.83
CA LEU A 33 -0.02 0.49 1.13
C LEU A 33 -1.23 0.19 2.01
N ARG A 34 -1.23 -0.94 2.73
CA ARG A 34 -2.32 -1.27 3.68
C ARG A 34 -2.41 -0.28 4.84
N SER A 35 -1.28 0.20 5.36
CA SER A 35 -1.24 1.20 6.43
C SER A 35 -1.78 2.55 5.98
N LEU A 36 -1.63 2.88 4.70
CA LEU A 36 -2.22 4.08 4.10
C LEU A 36 -3.72 3.91 3.90
N ILE A 37 -4.15 2.76 3.36
CA ILE A 37 -5.58 2.42 3.19
C ILE A 37 -6.31 2.43 4.54
N ALA A 38 -5.68 1.93 5.60
CA ALA A 38 -6.26 1.89 6.95
C ALA A 38 -6.53 3.29 7.57
N ARG A 39 -6.04 4.37 6.95
CA ARG A 39 -6.34 5.75 7.37
C ARG A 39 -7.63 6.29 6.76
N PHE A 40 -8.20 5.58 5.79
CA PHE A 40 -9.47 5.98 5.19
C PHE A 40 -10.63 5.70 6.17
N PRO A 41 -11.73 6.45 6.09
CA PRO A 41 -12.93 6.16 6.87
C PRO A 41 -13.44 4.74 6.66
N GLU A 42 -14.20 4.23 7.62
CA GLU A 42 -14.88 2.95 7.45
C GLU A 42 -15.75 2.95 6.18
N PRO A 43 -15.71 1.87 5.38
CA PRO A 43 -16.53 1.78 4.19
C PRO A 43 -18.01 1.81 4.58
N LYS A 44 -18.78 2.66 3.92
CA LYS A 44 -20.25 2.64 4.06
C LYS A 44 -20.79 1.44 3.30
N GLU A 45 -21.62 0.63 3.95
CA GLU A 45 -22.45 -0.33 3.23
C GLU A 45 -23.43 0.48 2.35
N SER A 46 -23.33 0.29 1.04
CA SER A 46 -24.23 0.90 0.04
C SER A 46 -25.38 -0.04 -0.25
#